data_AF-E4QDS8-F1
#
_entry.id   AF-E4QDS8-F1
#
_cell.length_a   1.000
_cell.length_b   1.000
_cell.length_c   1.000
_cell.angle_alpha   90.00
_cell.angle_beta   90.00
_cell.angle_gamma   90.00
#
_symmetry.space_group_name_H-M   'P 1'
#
loop_
_entity.id
_entity.type
_entity.pdbx_description
1 polymer ?
#
loop_
_entity_poly.entity_id
_entity_poly.type
_entity_poly.pdbx_seq_one_letter_code
_entity_poly.pdbx_strand_id
1 'polypeptide(L)'
;MQAGYSARCKVCNSPHRAEIEKWIKEEGISIREVTRRLAEKGEKISHEAIRRHIAEHFNVKDSVKEQYKKSQEQFEKLVEKQLSDIEILDSIIQSNFELHRATGAWLKELVNQRSKVSLSLVQLHEKTASEIRQAMKTKQELLGNDPLSNVADVLSVLWSEDDDANSESEGDS
;
A
#
# COMPACT_ATOMS: atom_id res chain seq x y z
N MET A 1 -30.58 -16.70 -14.20
CA MET A 1 -31.39 -16.49 -15.42
C MET A 1 -30.42 -16.39 -16.58
N GLN A 2 -30.51 -17.26 -17.59
CA GLN A 2 -29.60 -17.22 -18.74
C GLN A 2 -29.76 -15.88 -19.46
N ALA A 3 -28.64 -15.21 -19.73
CA ALA A 3 -28.55 -14.02 -20.59
C ALA A 3 -29.00 -14.42 -22.00
N GLY A 4 -30.31 -14.34 -22.21
CA GLY A 4 -31.00 -15.00 -23.30
C GLY A 4 -31.06 -14.10 -24.51
N TYR A 5 -30.32 -14.51 -25.54
CA TYR A 5 -30.47 -14.09 -26.92
C TYR A 5 -31.96 -13.83 -27.27
N SER A 6 -32.23 -12.67 -27.85
CA SER A 6 -33.57 -12.30 -28.34
C SER A 6 -33.54 -12.13 -29.84
N ALA A 7 -34.34 -12.92 -30.55
CA ALA A 7 -34.50 -12.83 -32.00
C ALA A 7 -35.05 -11.46 -32.47
N ARG A 8 -35.61 -10.65 -31.55
CA ARG A 8 -36.10 -9.29 -31.83
C ARG A 8 -35.06 -8.20 -31.55
N CYS A 9 -33.94 -8.53 -30.89
CA CYS A 9 -32.90 -7.56 -30.59
C CYS A 9 -31.92 -7.43 -31.77
N LYS A 10 -31.78 -6.21 -32.29
CA LYS A 10 -30.87 -5.90 -33.41
C LYS A 10 -29.40 -6.19 -33.06
N VAL A 11 -29.01 -6.02 -31.80
CA VAL A 11 -27.64 -6.29 -31.34
C VAL A 11 -27.39 -7.79 -31.16
N CYS A 12 -28.39 -8.56 -30.68
CA CYS A 12 -28.29 -10.02 -30.61
C CYS A 12 -28.11 -10.67 -31.98
N ASN A 13 -28.69 -10.09 -33.03
CA ASN A 13 -28.63 -10.57 -34.41
C ASN A 13 -27.51 -9.94 -35.24
N SER A 14 -26.74 -9.02 -34.67
CA SER A 14 -25.61 -8.39 -35.36
C SER A 14 -24.42 -9.36 -35.44
N PRO A 15 -23.72 -9.43 -36.57
CA PRO A 15 -22.46 -10.19 -36.68
C PRO A 15 -21.36 -9.61 -35.77
N HIS A 16 -21.49 -8.34 -35.35
CA HIS A 16 -20.57 -7.65 -34.46
C HIS A 16 -20.95 -7.75 -32.98
N ARG A 17 -21.93 -8.58 -32.60
CA ARG A 17 -22.38 -8.74 -31.20
C ARG A 17 -21.22 -8.92 -30.22
N ALA A 18 -20.31 -9.84 -30.49
CA ALA A 18 -19.18 -10.13 -29.60
C ALA A 18 -18.24 -8.93 -29.44
N GLU A 19 -18.04 -8.13 -30.50
CA GLU A 19 -17.22 -6.92 -30.46
C GLU A 19 -17.90 -5.80 -29.68
N ILE A 20 -19.21 -5.63 -29.86
CA ILE A 20 -20.02 -4.67 -29.11
C ILE A 20 -19.95 -4.98 -27.61
N GLU A 21 -20.15 -6.25 -27.24
CA GLU A 21 -20.08 -6.72 -25.86
C GLU A 21 -18.66 -6.54 -25.28
N LYS A 22 -17.62 -6.79 -26.09
CA LYS A 22 -16.21 -6.57 -25.69
C LYS A 22 -15.89 -5.09 -25.44
N TRP A 23 -16.28 -4.19 -26.34
CA TRP A 23 -16.04 -2.74 -26.19
C TRP A 23 -16.71 -2.17 -24.95
N ILE A 24 -17.88 -2.69 -24.58
CA ILE A 24 -18.62 -2.24 -23.40
C ILE A 24 -18.06 -2.86 -22.13
N LYS A 25 -17.63 -4.12 -22.16
CA LYS A 25 -17.15 -4.87 -20.98
C LYS A 25 -15.69 -4.62 -20.63
N GLU A 26 -14.81 -4.61 -21.62
CA GLU A 26 -13.36 -4.56 -21.43
C GLU A 26 -12.81 -3.14 -21.62
N GLU A 27 -13.30 -2.41 -22.63
CA GLU A 27 -12.79 -1.07 -22.95
C GLU A 27 -13.58 0.05 -22.26
N GLY A 28 -14.72 -0.25 -21.62
CA GLY A 28 -15.53 0.75 -20.89
C GLY A 28 -16.10 1.86 -21.78
N ILE A 29 -16.27 1.59 -23.07
CA ILE A 29 -16.60 2.60 -24.07
C ILE A 29 -18.06 3.04 -23.96
N SER A 30 -18.32 4.34 -24.10
CA SER A 30 -19.69 4.87 -24.10
C SER A 30 -20.53 4.31 -25.26
N ILE A 31 -21.82 4.08 -25.02
CA ILE A 31 -22.78 3.60 -26.05
C ILE A 31 -22.79 4.51 -27.29
N ARG A 32 -22.45 5.79 -27.13
CA ARG A 32 -22.33 6.75 -28.23
C ARG A 32 -21.19 6.41 -29.19
N GLU A 33 -20.06 6.07 -28.60
CA GLU A 33 -18.86 5.70 -29.31
C GLU A 33 -18.99 4.32 -29.98
N VAL A 34 -19.67 3.37 -29.34
CA VAL A 34 -19.97 2.06 -29.93
C VAL A 34 -20.75 2.20 -31.23
N THR A 35 -21.80 3.02 -31.26
CA THR A 35 -22.57 3.26 -32.50
C THR A 35 -21.74 3.97 -33.57
N ARG A 36 -20.81 4.86 -33.21
CA ARG A 36 -19.90 5.48 -34.17
C ARG A 36 -19.02 4.44 -34.84
N ARG A 37 -18.37 3.56 -34.05
CA ARG A 37 -17.55 2.46 -34.54
C ARG A 37 -18.35 1.44 -35.37
N LEU A 38 -19.61 1.19 -35.03
CA LEU A 38 -20.49 0.33 -35.83
C LEU A 38 -20.88 0.98 -37.16
N ALA A 39 -21.11 2.29 -37.16
CA ALA A 39 -21.41 3.04 -38.39
C ALA A 39 -20.21 3.03 -39.36
N GLU A 40 -18.97 3.09 -38.84
CA GLU A 40 -17.74 2.93 -39.63
C GLU A 40 -17.61 1.52 -40.23
N LYS A 41 -18.12 0.49 -39.54
CA LYS A 41 -18.20 -0.90 -40.01
C LYS A 41 -19.40 -1.19 -40.92
N GLY A 42 -20.22 -0.18 -41.22
CA GLY A 42 -21.37 -0.30 -42.12
C GLY A 42 -22.68 -0.75 -41.47
N GLU A 43 -22.73 -0.90 -40.14
CA GLU A 43 -23.94 -1.32 -39.42
C GLU A 43 -24.57 -0.17 -38.63
N LYS A 44 -25.83 0.15 -38.96
CA LYS A 44 -26.57 1.26 -38.32
C LYS A 44 -27.46 0.74 -37.20
N ILE A 45 -26.89 0.62 -36.00
CA ILE A 45 -27.64 0.30 -34.78
C ILE A 45 -27.81 1.56 -33.92
N SER A 46 -29.04 1.90 -33.55
CA SER A 46 -29.30 3.04 -32.70
C SER A 46 -28.75 2.83 -31.28
N HIS A 47 -28.27 3.91 -30.66
CA HIS A 47 -27.82 3.90 -29.26
C HIS A 47 -28.87 3.30 -28.31
N GLU A 48 -30.15 3.53 -28.59
CA GLU A 48 -31.27 3.03 -27.78
C GLU A 48 -31.44 1.50 -27.89
N ALA A 49 -31.18 0.91 -29.06
CA ALA A 49 -31.18 -0.54 -29.22
C ALA A 49 -30.00 -1.20 -28.48
N ILE A 50 -28.83 -0.54 -28.47
CA ILE A 50 -27.65 -0.98 -27.72
C ILE A 50 -27.89 -0.87 -26.21
N ARG A 51 -28.47 0.24 -25.75
CA ARG A 51 -28.86 0.42 -24.34
C ARG A 51 -29.82 -0.68 -23.88
N ARG A 52 -30.84 -1.01 -24.68
CA ARG A 52 -31.80 -2.06 -24.37
C ARG A 52 -31.15 -3.44 -24.33
N HIS A 53 -30.25 -3.73 -25.28
CA HIS A 53 -29.44 -4.96 -25.26
C HIS A 53 -28.65 -5.10 -23.96
N ILE A 54 -27.99 -4.04 -23.51
CA ILE A 54 -27.25 -4.01 -22.23
C ILE A 54 -28.18 -4.13 -21.02
N ALA A 55 -29.36 -3.54 -21.07
CA ALA A 55 -30.28 -3.60 -19.93
C ALA A 55 -30.97 -4.96 -19.78
N GLU A 56 -31.34 -5.60 -20.90
CA GLU A 56 -32.24 -6.77 -20.93
C GLU A 56 -31.53 -8.08 -21.28
N HIS A 57 -30.44 -8.04 -22.04
CA HIS A 57 -29.82 -9.24 -22.62
C HIS A 57 -28.35 -9.42 -22.26
N PHE A 58 -27.62 -8.35 -21.95
CA PHE A 58 -26.20 -8.40 -21.62
C PHE A 58 -25.99 -7.91 -20.19
N ASN A 59 -25.77 -8.84 -19.28
CA ASN A 59 -25.83 -8.61 -17.84
C ASN A 59 -24.59 -7.86 -17.29
N VAL A 60 -24.40 -6.61 -17.70
CA VAL A 60 -23.30 -5.74 -17.28
C VAL A 60 -23.33 -5.51 -15.76
N LYS A 61 -24.51 -5.52 -15.15
CA LYS A 61 -24.66 -5.36 -13.69
C LYS A 61 -23.98 -6.49 -12.91
N ASP A 62 -24.06 -7.72 -13.38
CA ASP A 62 -23.42 -8.85 -12.70
C ASP A 62 -21.90 -8.84 -12.94
N SER A 63 -21.43 -8.47 -14.13
CA SER A 63 -19.98 -8.31 -14.36
C SER A 63 -19.37 -7.13 -13.59
N VAL A 64 -20.09 -6.03 -13.40
CA VAL A 64 -19.65 -4.89 -12.57
C VAL A 64 -19.56 -5.29 -11.10
N LYS A 65 -20.52 -6.08 -10.59
CA LYS A 65 -20.45 -6.65 -9.24
C LYS A 65 -19.25 -7.58 -9.06
N GLU A 66 -18.96 -8.42 -10.06
CA GLU A 66 -17.78 -9.30 -10.03
C GLU A 66 -16.46 -8.51 -10.07
N GLN A 67 -16.36 -7.50 -10.93
CA GLN A 67 -15.18 -6.62 -10.96
C GLN A 67 -15.00 -5.85 -9.65
N TYR A 68 -16.10 -5.37 -9.06
CA TYR A 68 -16.07 -4.69 -7.76
C TYR A 68 -15.58 -5.64 -6.65
N LYS A 69 -16.08 -6.88 -6.61
CA LYS A 69 -15.59 -7.91 -5.66
C LYS A 69 -14.11 -8.22 -5.85
N LYS A 70 -13.66 -8.41 -7.10
CA LYS A 70 -12.23 -8.64 -7.39
C LYS A 70 -11.36 -7.47 -6.97
N SER A 71 -11.81 -6.24 -7.20
CA SER A 71 -11.12 -5.03 -6.76
C SER A 71 -11.03 -4.97 -5.23
N GLN A 72 -12.11 -5.32 -4.53
CA GLN A 72 -12.13 -5.39 -3.07
C GLN A 72 -11.16 -6.46 -2.53
N GLU A 73 -11.15 -7.68 -3.09
CA GLU A 73 -10.21 -8.73 -2.71
C GLU A 73 -8.75 -8.31 -2.96
N GLN A 74 -8.47 -7.60 -4.06
CA GLN A 74 -7.15 -7.05 -4.34
C GLN A 74 -6.76 -5.95 -3.36
N PHE A 75 -7.70 -5.08 -3.01
CA PHE A 75 -7.49 -4.05 -2.01
C PHE A 75 -7.20 -4.65 -0.64
N GLU A 76 -8.00 -5.64 -0.20
CA GLU A 76 -7.80 -6.36 1.05
C GLU A 76 -6.41 -7.02 1.11
N LYS A 77 -5.97 -7.68 0.03
CA LYS A 77 -4.62 -8.26 -0.06
C LYS A 77 -3.51 -7.22 0.01
N LEU A 78 -3.70 -6.05 -0.60
CA LEU A 78 -2.72 -4.96 -0.54
C LEU A 78 -2.63 -4.36 0.87
N VAL A 79 -3.77 -4.19 1.53
CA VAL A 79 -3.84 -3.72 2.92
C VAL A 79 -3.18 -4.74 3.86
N GLU A 80 -3.51 -6.02 3.74
CA GLU A 80 -2.90 -7.09 4.56
C GLU A 80 -1.38 -7.12 4.37
N LYS A 81 -0.90 -7.01 3.13
CA LYS A 81 0.54 -6.92 2.86
C LYS A 81 1.17 -5.69 3.51
N GLN A 82 0.58 -4.51 3.34
CA GLN A 82 1.12 -3.29 3.94
C GLN A 82 1.14 -3.35 5.47
N LEU A 83 0.11 -3.92 6.10
CA LEU A 83 0.08 -4.16 7.54
C LEU A 83 1.21 -5.11 7.95
N SER A 84 1.40 -6.22 7.23
CA SER A 84 2.49 -7.16 7.51
C SER A 84 3.88 -6.52 7.36
N ASP A 85 4.07 -5.66 6.35
CA ASP A 85 5.33 -4.94 6.14
C ASP A 85 5.59 -3.96 7.31
N ILE A 86 4.55 -3.29 7.81
CA ILE A 86 4.64 -2.40 8.98
C ILE A 86 4.96 -3.19 10.26
N GLU A 87 4.32 -4.34 10.48
CA GLU A 87 4.59 -5.20 11.64
C GLU A 87 6.03 -5.71 11.64
N ILE A 88 6.56 -6.09 10.46
CA ILE A 88 7.96 -6.47 10.31
C ILE A 88 8.87 -5.30 10.67
N LEU A 89 8.59 -4.10 10.17
CA LEU A 89 9.37 -2.91 10.53
C LEU A 89 9.34 -2.63 12.04
N ASP A 90 8.21 -2.81 12.70
CA ASP A 90 8.10 -2.66 14.15
C ASP A 90 8.94 -3.67 14.92
N SER A 91 8.96 -4.93 14.46
CA SER A 91 9.83 -5.96 15.03
C SER A 91 11.32 -5.61 14.88
N ILE A 92 11.71 -5.05 13.72
CA ILE A 92 13.09 -4.63 13.44
C ILE A 92 13.47 -3.43 14.32
N ILE A 93 12.58 -2.43 14.43
CA ILE A 93 12.79 -1.25 15.27
C ILE A 93 12.97 -1.68 16.72
N GLN A 94 12.09 -2.53 17.24
CA GLN A 94 12.17 -3.01 18.61
C GLN A 94 13.47 -3.79 18.87
N SER A 95 13.79 -4.77 18.01
CA SER A 95 14.99 -5.58 18.18
C SER A 95 16.27 -4.73 18.11
N ASN A 96 16.33 -3.78 17.17
CA ASN A 96 17.49 -2.89 17.06
C ASN A 96 17.55 -1.90 18.22
N PHE A 97 16.42 -1.44 18.76
CA PHE A 97 16.38 -0.56 19.92
C PHE A 97 16.90 -1.26 21.18
N GLU A 98 16.47 -2.49 21.44
CA GLU A 98 16.98 -3.29 22.56
C GLU A 98 18.50 -3.49 22.45
N LEU A 99 18.99 -3.79 21.24
CA LEU A 99 20.42 -3.94 20.98
C LEU A 99 21.18 -2.60 21.11
N HIS A 100 20.59 -1.50 20.65
CA HIS A 100 21.16 -0.16 20.76
C HIS A 100 21.32 0.25 22.23
N ARG A 101 20.28 0.03 23.04
CA ARG A 101 20.29 0.29 24.48
C ARG A 101 21.33 -0.58 25.21
N ALA A 102 21.38 -1.88 24.92
CA ALA A 102 22.35 -2.79 25.53
C ALA A 102 23.79 -2.41 25.18
N THR A 103 24.05 -2.06 23.91
CA THR A 103 25.38 -1.62 23.48
C THR A 103 25.77 -0.27 24.06
N GLY A 104 24.82 0.67 24.20
CA GLY A 104 25.04 1.96 24.86
C GLY A 104 25.39 1.80 26.34
N ALA A 105 24.64 0.98 27.08
CA ALA A 105 24.92 0.67 28.48
C ALA A 105 26.30 0.01 28.66
N TRP A 106 26.67 -0.91 27.77
CA TRP A 106 27.99 -1.55 27.81
C TRP A 106 29.12 -0.55 27.48
N LEU A 107 28.91 0.36 26.53
CA LEU A 107 29.86 1.43 26.24
C LEU A 107 30.04 2.36 27.44
N LYS A 108 28.95 2.79 28.09
CA LYS A 108 28.99 3.60 29.32
C LYS A 108 29.81 2.92 30.41
N GLU A 109 29.60 1.62 30.65
CA GLU A 109 30.36 0.85 31.64
C GLU A 109 31.86 0.76 31.32
N LEU A 110 32.22 0.50 30.05
CA LEU A 110 33.63 0.44 29.63
C LEU A 110 34.34 1.78 29.80
N VAL A 111 33.65 2.88 29.51
CA VAL A 111 34.17 4.24 29.71
C VAL A 111 34.38 4.52 31.20
N ASN A 112 33.42 4.16 32.06
CA ASN A 112 33.51 4.33 33.51
C ASN A 112 34.67 3.51 34.11
N GLN A 113 34.87 2.30 33.63
CA GLN A 113 35.99 1.43 34.02
C GLN A 113 37.35 1.86 33.44
N ARG A 114 37.41 2.97 32.66
CA ARG A 114 38.59 3.42 31.90
C ARG A 114 39.22 2.31 31.06
N SER A 115 38.40 1.37 30.60
CA SER A 115 38.82 0.23 29.82
C SER A 115 38.89 0.58 28.33
N LYS A 116 39.67 -0.19 27.57
CA LYS A 116 39.78 0.04 26.12
C LYS A 116 38.46 -0.31 25.44
N VAL A 117 37.79 0.69 24.87
CA VAL A 117 36.58 0.50 24.07
C VAL A 117 36.94 -0.19 22.74
N SER A 118 36.22 -1.26 22.41
CA SER A 118 36.38 -1.94 21.13
C SER A 118 35.69 -1.17 20.00
N LEU A 119 36.40 -0.93 18.89
CA LEU A 119 35.83 -0.27 17.71
C LEU A 119 34.60 -1.01 17.16
N SER A 120 34.59 -2.34 17.23
CA SER A 120 33.46 -3.16 16.78
C SER A 120 32.18 -2.88 17.57
N LEU A 121 32.29 -2.55 18.87
CA LEU A 121 31.14 -2.23 19.71
C LEU A 121 30.58 -0.84 19.38
N VAL A 122 31.44 0.14 19.15
CA VAL A 122 31.05 1.49 18.71
C VAL A 122 30.36 1.43 17.35
N GLN A 123 30.92 0.66 16.40
CA GLN A 123 30.33 0.46 15.09
C GLN A 123 28.97 -0.24 15.16
N LEU A 124 28.80 -1.22 16.06
CA LEU A 124 27.52 -1.88 16.27
C LEU A 124 26.47 -0.91 16.84
N HIS A 125 26.86 -0.08 17.81
CA HIS A 125 26.00 0.94 18.40
C HIS A 125 25.57 2.01 17.37
N GLU A 126 26.49 2.47 16.53
CA GLU A 126 26.19 3.40 15.44
C GLU A 126 25.27 2.78 14.38
N LYS A 127 25.56 1.54 13.97
CA LYS A 127 24.75 0.83 12.96
C LYS A 127 23.33 0.59 13.45
N THR A 128 23.15 0.14 14.69
CA THR A 128 21.81 -0.05 15.27
C THR A 128 21.02 1.25 15.28
N ALA A 129 21.63 2.38 15.62
CA ALA A 129 21.00 3.70 15.52
C ALA A 129 20.59 4.06 14.08
N SER A 130 21.44 3.74 13.11
CA SER A 130 21.18 4.00 11.68
C SER A 130 20.03 3.16 11.15
N GLU A 131 20.01 1.86 11.47
CA GLU A 131 18.94 0.94 11.05
C GLU A 131 17.59 1.31 11.67
N ILE A 132 17.56 1.76 12.94
CA ILE A 132 16.35 2.28 13.58
C ILE A 132 15.80 3.48 12.80
N ARG A 133 16.65 4.46 12.47
CA ARG A 133 16.23 5.65 11.69
C ARG A 133 15.71 5.27 10.31
N GLN A 134 16.37 4.34 9.63
CA GLN A 134 15.97 3.91 8.30
C GLN A 134 14.62 3.16 8.34
N ALA A 135 14.46 2.21 9.26
CA ALA A 135 13.20 1.48 9.44
C ALA A 135 12.04 2.42 9.79
N MET A 136 12.27 3.40 10.67
CA MET A 136 11.28 4.43 11.02
C MET A 136 10.89 5.32 9.84
N LYS A 137 11.86 5.72 9.02
CA LYS A 137 11.60 6.49 7.80
C LYS A 137 10.73 5.68 6.83
N THR A 138 11.10 4.43 6.57
CA THR A 138 10.31 3.54 5.70
C THR A 138 8.91 3.30 6.26
N LYS A 139 8.76 3.14 7.58
CA LYS A 139 7.44 3.03 8.24
C LYS A 139 6.60 4.28 8.03
N GLN A 140 7.18 5.47 8.18
CA GLN A 140 6.46 6.74 7.98
C GLN A 140 6.04 6.94 6.51
N GLU A 141 6.91 6.58 5.56
CA GLU A 141 6.58 6.59 4.13
C GLU A 141 5.40 5.65 3.82
N LEU A 142 5.38 4.44 4.40
CA LEU A 142 4.29 3.48 4.23
C LEU A 142 2.97 3.95 4.86
N LEU A 143 3.03 4.69 5.98
CA LEU A 143 1.87 5.27 6.65
C LEU A 143 1.37 6.58 5.98
N GLY A 144 2.06 7.07 4.95
CA GLY A 144 1.69 8.27 4.21
C GLY A 144 1.90 9.58 4.98
N ASN A 145 2.67 9.55 6.07
CA ASN A 145 3.04 10.75 6.83
C ASN A 145 4.37 11.30 6.31
N ASP A 146 4.47 12.62 6.21
CA ASP A 146 5.69 13.28 5.71
C ASP A 146 6.90 12.90 6.58
N PRO A 147 7.94 12.20 6.05
CA PRO A 147 8.93 11.49 6.85
C PRO A 147 9.89 12.37 7.67
N LEU A 148 9.86 13.69 7.46
CA LEU A 148 10.88 14.61 7.98
C LEU A 148 10.52 15.25 9.33
N SER A 149 9.23 15.44 9.67
CA SER A 149 8.88 16.10 10.94
C SER A 149 8.90 15.14 12.13
N ASN A 150 8.43 13.90 11.95
CA ASN A 150 8.23 12.96 13.05
C ASN A 150 9.49 12.14 13.41
N VAL A 151 10.42 11.94 12.47
CA VAL A 151 11.71 11.27 12.80
C VAL A 151 12.55 12.11 13.75
N ALA A 152 12.49 13.44 13.65
CA ALA A 152 13.19 14.34 14.55
C ALA A 152 12.64 14.30 15.99
N ASP A 153 11.31 14.24 16.14
CA ASP A 153 10.66 14.15 17.45
C ASP A 153 10.87 12.80 18.15
N VAL A 154 11.02 11.71 17.40
CA VAL A 154 11.35 10.41 18.01
C VAL A 154 12.85 10.30 18.32
N LEU A 155 13.72 10.87 17.49
CA LEU A 155 15.16 10.94 17.77
C LEU A 155 15.46 11.82 18.99
N SER A 156 14.71 12.90 19.21
CA SER A 156 14.85 13.71 20.41
C SER A 156 14.47 12.92 21.65
N VAL A 157 13.35 12.17 21.64
CA VAL A 157 12.99 11.27 22.74
C VAL A 157 14.07 10.20 22.97
N LEU A 158 14.61 9.59 21.90
CA LEU A 158 15.66 8.57 21.97
C LEU A 158 16.97 9.09 22.59
N TRP A 159 17.27 10.38 22.42
CA TRP A 159 18.50 11.01 22.91
C TRP A 159 18.32 11.78 24.22
N SER A 160 17.10 12.19 24.56
CA SER A 160 16.77 12.80 25.85
C SER A 160 16.70 11.77 26.98
N GLU A 161 16.33 10.52 26.70
CA GLU A 161 16.33 9.44 27.70
C GLU A 161 17.75 9.02 28.15
N ASP A 162 18.81 9.45 27.45
CA ASP A 162 20.20 9.17 27.80
C ASP A 162 20.84 10.24 28.71
N ASP A 163 20.22 11.41 28.87
CA ASP A 163 20.73 12.55 29.66
C ASP A 163 20.29 12.52 31.14
N ASP A 164 19.20 11.83 31.48
CA ASP A 164 18.66 11.78 32.85
C ASP A 164 19.42 10.82 33.79
N ALA A 165 20.47 10.13 33.32
CA ALA A 165 21.24 9.20 34.13
C ALA A 165 22.51 9.79 34.78
N ASN A 166 22.76 11.11 34.65
CA ASN A 166 24.02 11.73 35.12
C ASN A 166 23.85 12.95 36.04
N SER A 167 22.70 13.12 36.70
CA SER A 167 22.46 14.26 37.62
C SER A 167 22.39 13.90 39.11
N GLU A 168 22.62 12.64 39.50
CA GLU A 168 22.67 12.21 40.91
C GLU A 168 24.05 11.65 41.32
N SER A 169 25.11 12.43 41.21
CA SER A 169 26.29 12.21 42.07
C SER A 169 27.19 13.45 42.13
N GLU A 170 26.81 14.47 42.89
CA GLU A 170 27.76 15.37 43.55
C GLU A 170 27.02 16.26 44.57
N GLY A 171 27.17 15.93 45.86
CA GLY A 171 26.78 16.84 46.93
C GLY A 171 26.27 16.20 48.23
N ASP A 172 27.05 15.32 48.87
CA ASP A 172 27.07 15.30 50.34
C ASP A 172 28.36 14.66 50.88
N SER A 173 29.31 15.51 51.28
CA SER A 173 30.29 15.37 52.38
C SER A 173 31.44 16.37 52.23
#